data_AF-A0A383ES29-F1
#
_entry.id   AF-A0A383ES29-F1
#
_cell.length_a   1.000
_cell.length_b   1.000
_cell.length_c   1.000
_cell.angle_alpha   90.00
_cell.angle_beta   90.00
_cell.angle_gamma   90.00
#
_symmetry.space_group_name_H-M   'P 1'
#
loop_
_entity.id
_entity.type
_entity.pdbx_description
1 polymer ?
#
loop_
_entity_poly.entity_id
_entity_poly.type
_entity_poly.pdbx_seq_one_letter_code
_entity_poly.pdbx_strand_id
1 'polypeptide(L)'
;MISFDNIISSDTVLFEIVPELSDQQIEIGQVELIIGDNYQIIQNKNIVDIKLKNEAQKYEIDNRLMTSKGRLSNIGHVNNNNGVATISVKTFYGSILEMDEVEIGIDEKIEKSARNQGFDFSRTDELCNKLADLVNINNLDNYFILTIGYASNKDFELIDEEYPEIANNEEENDNEQEDSFEMVPEKSG
;
A
#
# COMPACT_ATOMS: atom_id res chain seq x y z
N MET A 1 -9.31 -13.85 2.65
CA MET A 1 -7.90 -14.09 2.26
C MET A 1 -7.38 -12.80 1.65
N ILE A 2 -6.57 -12.05 2.38
CA ILE A 2 -5.99 -10.79 1.91
C ILE A 2 -4.76 -11.17 1.06
N SER A 3 -4.79 -10.88 -0.25
CA SER A 3 -3.64 -11.08 -1.14
C SER A 3 -2.91 -9.75 -1.29
N PHE A 4 -1.62 -9.75 -0.91
CA PHE A 4 -0.71 -8.61 -1.07
C PHE A 4 0.00 -8.60 -2.43
N ASP A 5 -0.39 -9.48 -3.37
CA ASP A 5 0.41 -9.74 -4.58
C ASP A 5 0.49 -8.57 -5.56
N ASN A 6 -0.30 -7.51 -5.36
CA ASN A 6 -0.37 -6.35 -6.26
C ASN A 6 0.19 -5.05 -5.66
N ILE A 7 0.75 -5.07 -4.45
CA ILE A 7 1.16 -3.84 -3.75
C ILE A 7 2.58 -3.40 -4.13
N ILE A 8 2.68 -2.16 -4.65
CA ILE A 8 3.90 -1.56 -5.21
C ILE A 8 4.98 -1.25 -4.15
N SER A 9 4.58 -1.00 -2.90
CA SER A 9 5.49 -0.75 -1.76
C SER A 9 5.47 -1.92 -0.77
N SER A 10 5.84 -3.10 -1.25
CA SER A 10 5.99 -4.29 -0.43
C SER A 10 7.43 -4.78 -0.40
N ASP A 11 7.86 -5.23 0.78
CA ASP A 11 9.14 -5.88 0.99
C ASP A 11 8.87 -7.29 1.51
N THR A 12 9.81 -8.21 1.31
CA THR A 12 9.72 -9.58 1.83
C THR A 12 10.85 -9.82 2.82
N VAL A 13 10.47 -10.08 4.07
CA VAL A 13 11.38 -10.49 5.14
C VAL A 13 11.37 -12.01 5.21
N LEU A 14 12.51 -12.64 5.00
CA LEU A 14 12.68 -14.10 5.05
C LEU A 14 13.61 -14.47 6.19
N PHE A 15 13.19 -15.40 7.05
CA PHE A 15 14.03 -15.87 8.15
C PHE A 15 13.66 -17.30 8.57
N GLU A 16 14.57 -17.94 9.32
CA GLU A 16 14.39 -19.30 9.83
C GLU A 16 14.00 -19.28 11.30
N ILE A 17 13.01 -20.09 11.64
CA ILE A 17 12.43 -20.22 12.98
C ILE A 17 12.48 -21.67 13.46
N VAL A 18 12.46 -21.86 14.77
CA VAL A 18 12.31 -23.17 15.43
C VAL A 18 11.28 -23.06 16.55
N PRO A 19 10.46 -24.11 16.79
CA PRO A 19 9.59 -24.15 17.97
C PRO A 19 10.42 -24.05 19.26
N GLU A 20 9.91 -23.35 20.26
CA GLU A 20 10.54 -23.35 21.58
C GLU A 20 10.40 -24.70 22.30
N LEU A 21 9.24 -25.34 22.14
CA LEU A 21 8.93 -26.64 22.74
C LEU A 21 9.03 -27.75 21.69
N SER A 22 9.70 -28.85 22.04
CA SER A 22 10.00 -29.94 21.11
C SER A 22 8.77 -30.73 20.62
N ASP A 23 7.64 -30.61 21.30
CA ASP A 23 6.37 -31.26 20.96
C ASP A 23 5.47 -30.38 20.08
N GLN A 24 5.78 -29.10 19.94
CA GLN A 24 5.05 -28.20 19.04
C GLN A 24 5.48 -28.42 17.59
N GLN A 25 4.49 -28.55 16.70
CA GLN A 25 4.71 -28.71 15.27
C GLN A 25 4.36 -27.43 14.53
N ILE A 26 5.14 -27.15 13.49
CA ILE A 26 4.92 -26.06 12.55
C ILE A 26 4.55 -26.69 11.22
N GLU A 27 3.45 -26.23 10.63
CA GLU A 27 2.97 -26.71 9.34
C GLU A 27 3.21 -25.67 8.24
N ILE A 28 3.26 -26.13 6.98
CA ILE A 28 3.33 -25.26 5.81
C ILE A 28 1.99 -24.55 5.63
N GLY A 29 2.03 -23.24 5.36
CA GLY A 29 0.85 -22.44 5.06
C GLY A 29 0.87 -21.04 5.66
N GLN A 30 -0.24 -20.32 5.47
CA GLN A 30 -0.43 -18.98 6.04
C GLN A 30 -0.51 -19.07 7.57
N VAL A 31 0.14 -18.12 8.25
CA VAL A 31 0.13 -17.98 9.70
C VAL A 31 -0.05 -16.53 10.09
N GLU A 32 -0.58 -16.29 11.28
CA GLU A 32 -0.48 -14.98 11.93
C GLU A 32 0.85 -14.93 12.70
N LEU A 33 1.65 -13.89 12.48
CA LEU A 33 2.91 -13.69 13.21
C LEU A 33 2.72 -12.59 14.25
N ILE A 34 2.92 -12.95 15.52
CA ILE A 34 2.94 -12.02 16.64
C ILE A 34 4.40 -11.69 16.94
N ILE A 35 4.67 -10.40 17.07
CA ILE A 35 6.00 -9.84 17.34
C ILE A 35 5.96 -9.22 18.73
N GLY A 36 6.80 -9.74 19.62
CA GLY A 36 7.03 -9.19 20.94
C GLY A 36 8.45 -9.50 21.40
N ASP A 37 8.64 -9.61 22.71
CA ASP A 37 9.92 -10.05 23.28
C ASP A 37 10.32 -11.43 22.71
N ASN A 38 9.33 -12.32 22.56
CA ASN A 38 9.41 -13.56 21.82
C ASN A 38 8.48 -13.51 20.60
N TYR A 39 8.82 -14.25 19.55
CA TYR A 39 7.91 -14.41 18.41
C TYR A 39 6.92 -15.54 18.70
N GLN A 40 5.70 -15.37 18.21
CA GLN A 40 4.69 -16.42 18.23
C GLN A 40 4.03 -16.52 16.86
N ILE A 41 3.63 -17.73 16.48
CA ILE A 41 2.75 -17.93 15.34
C ILE A 41 1.39 -18.48 15.79
N ILE A 42 0.33 -18.00 15.17
CA ILE A 42 -1.00 -18.61 15.28
C ILE A 42 -1.26 -19.41 13.99
N GLN A 43 -1.46 -20.71 14.15
CA GLN A 43 -1.79 -21.63 13.07
C GLN A 43 -2.83 -22.64 13.55
N ASN A 44 -3.90 -22.84 12.79
CA ASN A 44 -4.99 -23.76 13.14
C ASN A 44 -5.57 -23.53 14.56
N LYS A 45 -5.64 -22.26 15.00
CA LYS A 45 -6.05 -21.83 16.35
C LYS A 45 -5.10 -22.23 17.49
N ASN A 46 -3.92 -22.76 17.16
CA ASN A 46 -2.87 -23.05 18.12
C ASN A 46 -1.84 -21.92 18.10
N ILE A 47 -1.37 -21.54 19.28
CA ILE A 47 -0.25 -20.61 19.45
C ILE A 47 1.02 -21.45 19.60
N VAL A 48 2.04 -21.13 18.83
CA VAL A 48 3.36 -21.77 18.91
C VAL A 48 4.39 -20.68 19.19
N ASP A 49 5.09 -20.82 20.31
CA ASP A 49 6.23 -19.96 20.64
C ASP A 49 7.41 -20.37 19.77
N ILE A 50 8.06 -19.40 19.15
CA ILE A 50 9.14 -19.65 18.19
C ILE A 50 10.37 -18.78 18.50
N LYS A 51 11.55 -19.37 18.29
CA LYS A 51 12.84 -18.70 18.34
C LYS A 51 13.40 -18.52 16.94
N LEU A 52 14.23 -17.49 16.78
CA LEU A 52 15.00 -17.38 15.55
C LEU A 52 16.10 -18.43 15.57
N LYS A 53 16.30 -19.11 14.45
CA LYS A 53 17.44 -20.01 14.31
C LYS A 53 18.77 -19.24 14.38
N ASN A 54 18.77 -17.99 13.94
CA ASN A 54 19.89 -17.06 14.02
C ASN A 54 19.51 -15.80 14.79
N GLU A 55 19.72 -15.81 16.10
CA GLU A 55 19.43 -14.69 16.99
C GLU A 55 20.18 -13.39 16.64
N ALA A 56 21.31 -13.47 15.91
CA ALA A 56 22.03 -12.27 15.49
C ALA A 56 21.23 -11.41 14.50
N GLN A 57 20.22 -11.97 13.83
CA GLN A 57 19.34 -11.26 12.89
C GLN A 57 18.15 -10.57 13.57
N LYS A 58 17.92 -10.80 14.87
CA LYS A 58 16.72 -10.33 15.58
C LYS A 58 16.49 -8.83 15.41
N TYR A 59 17.54 -8.03 15.62
CA TYR A 59 17.44 -6.58 15.51
C TYR A 59 17.02 -6.10 14.11
N GLU A 60 17.58 -6.71 13.05
CA GLU A 60 17.24 -6.34 11.68
C GLU A 60 15.81 -6.76 11.33
N ILE A 61 15.41 -7.98 11.71
CA ILE A 61 14.07 -8.52 11.48
C ILE A 61 13.03 -7.67 12.22
N ASP A 62 13.24 -7.39 13.51
CA ASP A 62 12.36 -6.56 14.32
C ASP A 62 12.16 -5.18 13.70
N ASN A 63 13.24 -4.51 13.27
CA ASN A 63 13.13 -3.20 12.63
C ASN A 63 12.28 -3.23 11.36
N ARG A 64 12.47 -4.22 10.48
CA ARG A 64 11.68 -4.32 9.23
C ARG A 64 10.21 -4.63 9.52
N LEU A 65 9.94 -5.52 10.46
CA LEU A 65 8.58 -5.95 10.76
C LEU A 65 7.79 -4.94 11.62
N MET A 66 8.42 -4.25 12.56
CA MET A 66 7.76 -3.26 13.43
C MET A 66 7.49 -1.92 12.73
N THR A 67 8.27 -1.60 11.70
CA THR A 67 8.05 -0.38 10.89
C THR A 67 7.00 -0.58 9.80
N SER A 68 6.66 -1.83 9.47
CA SER A 68 5.57 -2.14 8.55
C SER A 68 4.20 -1.82 9.16
N LYS A 69 3.27 -1.38 8.32
CA LYS A 69 1.86 -1.13 8.67
C LYS A 69 1.01 -2.39 8.54
N GLY A 70 1.30 -3.24 7.55
CA GLY A 70 0.55 -4.47 7.29
C GLY A 70 1.49 -5.64 7.02
N ARG A 71 1.05 -6.86 7.35
CA ARG A 71 1.88 -8.07 7.24
C ARG A 71 1.08 -9.28 6.77
N LEU A 72 1.66 -10.06 5.86
CA LEU A 72 1.18 -11.39 5.50
C LEU A 72 2.31 -12.39 5.67
N SER A 73 2.13 -13.31 6.61
CA SER A 73 3.12 -14.32 6.94
C SER A 73 2.74 -15.69 6.38
N ASN A 74 3.71 -16.37 5.79
CA ASN A 74 3.55 -17.71 5.24
C ASN A 74 4.77 -18.57 5.53
N ILE A 75 4.53 -19.82 5.91
CA ILE A 75 5.55 -20.84 6.09
C ILE A 75 5.66 -21.63 4.79
N GLY A 76 6.77 -21.46 4.08
CA GLY A 76 6.99 -22.09 2.77
C GLY A 76 7.70 -23.44 2.85
N HIS A 77 8.49 -23.66 3.89
CA HIS A 77 9.29 -24.87 4.06
C HIS A 77 9.41 -25.23 5.55
N VAL A 78 9.33 -26.53 5.85
CA VAL A 78 9.58 -27.10 7.17
C VAL A 78 10.51 -28.30 7.02
N ASN A 79 11.61 -28.31 7.77
CA ASN A 79 12.55 -29.41 7.85
C ASN A 79 12.18 -30.32 9.03
N ASN A 80 11.54 -31.44 8.70
CA ASN A 80 11.03 -32.39 9.69
C ASN A 80 12.11 -33.06 10.55
N ASN A 81 13.40 -33.00 10.16
CA ASN A 81 14.47 -33.64 10.92
C ASN A 81 14.94 -32.80 12.12
N ASN A 82 14.74 -31.48 12.07
CA ASN A 82 15.24 -30.56 13.10
C ASN A 82 14.23 -29.48 13.50
N GLY A 83 12.99 -29.52 12.97
CA GLY A 83 11.93 -28.58 13.29
C GLY A 83 12.15 -27.17 12.73
N VAL A 84 13.18 -26.95 11.91
CA VAL A 84 13.46 -25.64 11.33
C VAL A 84 12.43 -25.33 10.25
N ALA A 85 11.77 -24.19 10.36
CA ALA A 85 10.86 -23.68 9.34
C ALA A 85 11.37 -22.37 8.74
N THR A 86 11.06 -22.13 7.47
CA THR A 86 11.32 -20.85 6.80
C THR A 86 10.01 -20.08 6.70
N ILE A 87 9.99 -18.91 7.34
CA ILE A 87 8.87 -17.97 7.27
C ILE A 87 9.22 -16.85 6.31
N SER A 88 8.25 -16.52 5.45
CA SER A 88 8.26 -15.37 4.56
C SER A 88 7.17 -14.41 5.00
N VAL A 89 7.54 -13.17 5.29
CA VAL A 89 6.62 -12.12 5.69
C VAL A 89 6.63 -11.04 4.61
N LYS A 90 5.52 -10.91 3.89
CA LYS A 90 5.29 -9.75 3.04
C LYS A 90 4.87 -8.59 3.91
N THR A 91 5.64 -7.52 3.92
CA THR A 91 5.37 -6.30 4.67
C THR A 91 4.83 -5.23 3.74
N PHE A 92 3.86 -4.46 4.23
CA PHE A 92 3.34 -3.27 3.58
C PHE A 92 3.63 -2.04 4.44
N TYR A 93 4.13 -0.97 3.83
CA TYR A 93 4.53 0.26 4.53
C TYR A 93 3.63 1.47 4.23
N GLY A 94 2.69 1.35 3.29
CA GLY A 94 1.77 2.43 2.95
C GLY A 94 0.63 2.58 3.97
N SER A 95 -0.32 3.47 3.68
CA SER A 95 -1.48 3.69 4.55
C SER A 95 -2.45 2.53 4.46
N ILE A 96 -3.04 2.13 5.59
CA ILE A 96 -4.03 1.06 5.68
C ILE A 96 -5.36 1.66 6.11
N LEU A 97 -6.42 1.27 5.42
CA LEU A 97 -7.79 1.43 5.87
C LEU A 97 -8.16 0.21 6.71
N GLU A 98 -8.36 0.42 8.01
CA GLU A 98 -8.79 -0.60 8.96
C GLU A 98 -10.33 -0.61 9.08
N MET A 99 -10.94 -1.80 9.01
CA MET A 99 -12.38 -2.02 8.94
C MET A 99 -12.75 -3.27 9.74
N ASP A 100 -12.66 -3.18 11.06
CA ASP A 100 -12.80 -4.32 11.98
C ASP A 100 -11.86 -5.49 11.60
N GLU A 101 -12.41 -6.59 11.08
CA GLU A 101 -11.65 -7.79 10.68
C GLU A 101 -11.00 -7.68 9.29
N VAL A 102 -11.20 -6.55 8.60
CA VAL A 102 -10.68 -6.32 7.24
C VAL A 102 -9.72 -5.14 7.24
N GLU A 103 -8.53 -5.35 6.70
CA GLU A 103 -7.54 -4.30 6.45
C GLU A 103 -7.28 -4.18 4.94
N ILE A 104 -7.24 -2.95 4.43
CA ILE A 104 -6.97 -2.65 3.02
C ILE A 104 -5.76 -1.72 2.93
N GLY A 105 -4.66 -2.22 2.34
CA GLY A 105 -3.51 -1.39 2.01
C GLY A 105 -3.82 -0.47 0.82
N ILE A 106 -3.57 0.82 0.97
CA ILE A 106 -3.77 1.85 -0.05
C ILE A 106 -2.43 2.16 -0.72
N ASP A 107 -2.32 1.83 -2.01
CA ASP A 107 -1.17 2.14 -2.84
C ASP A 107 -1.50 3.20 -3.91
N GLU A 108 -0.50 3.59 -4.69
CA GLU A 108 -0.62 4.62 -5.73
C GLU A 108 -1.70 4.29 -6.78
N LYS A 109 -1.95 3.00 -7.06
CA LYS A 109 -3.01 2.60 -8.00
C LYS A 109 -4.39 2.90 -7.41
N ILE A 110 -4.59 2.56 -6.14
CA ILE A 110 -5.85 2.86 -5.43
C ILE A 110 -6.05 4.37 -5.34
N GLU A 111 -5.02 5.12 -4.99
CA GLU A 111 -5.07 6.58 -4.96
C GLU A 111 -5.47 7.16 -6.32
N LYS A 112 -4.80 6.72 -7.38
CA LYS A 112 -5.10 7.19 -8.73
C LYS A 112 -6.52 6.85 -9.16
N SER A 113 -6.98 5.62 -8.89
CA SER A 113 -8.35 5.22 -9.20
C SER A 113 -9.37 6.08 -8.43
N ALA A 114 -9.11 6.37 -7.15
CA ALA A 114 -9.94 7.28 -6.37
C ALA A 114 -9.99 8.69 -6.99
N ARG A 115 -8.85 9.25 -7.43
CA ARG A 115 -8.82 10.54 -8.14
C ARG A 115 -9.64 10.52 -9.42
N ASN A 116 -9.51 9.48 -10.23
CA ASN A 116 -10.27 9.30 -11.47
C ASN A 116 -11.79 9.22 -11.23
N GLN A 117 -12.20 8.78 -10.03
CA GLN A 117 -13.60 8.74 -9.59
C GLN A 117 -14.06 10.04 -8.92
N GLY A 118 -13.24 11.10 -8.92
CA GLY A 118 -13.58 12.42 -8.38
C GLY A 118 -13.34 12.58 -6.88
N PHE A 119 -12.61 11.67 -6.23
CA PHE A 119 -12.19 11.88 -4.85
C PHE A 119 -11.07 12.90 -4.76
N ASP A 120 -11.36 14.01 -4.09
CA ASP A 120 -10.34 15.00 -3.73
C ASP A 120 -9.69 14.64 -2.39
N PHE A 121 -8.36 14.51 -2.39
CA PHE A 121 -7.52 14.27 -1.22
C PHE A 121 -6.08 14.71 -1.51
N SER A 122 -5.43 15.31 -0.53
CA SER A 122 -4.04 15.76 -0.63
C SER A 122 -3.05 14.70 -0.16
N ARG A 123 -3.49 13.80 0.71
CA ARG A 123 -2.68 12.74 1.34
C ARG A 123 -3.47 11.43 1.47
N THR A 124 -2.79 10.29 1.50
CA THR A 124 -3.41 8.96 1.55
C THR A 124 -4.28 8.74 2.79
N ASP A 125 -3.91 9.34 3.93
CA ASP A 125 -4.69 9.28 5.18
C ASP A 125 -6.04 9.98 5.05
N GLU A 126 -6.11 11.09 4.29
CA GLU A 126 -7.38 11.74 3.96
C GLU A 126 -8.28 10.86 3.09
N LEU A 127 -7.69 10.12 2.13
CA LEU A 127 -8.43 9.13 1.35
C LEU A 127 -8.94 7.99 2.24
N CYS A 128 -8.11 7.47 3.17
CA CYS A 128 -8.51 6.44 4.12
C CYS A 128 -9.72 6.88 4.93
N ASN A 129 -9.71 8.10 5.48
CA ASN A 129 -10.84 8.63 6.26
C ASN A 129 -12.12 8.74 5.41
N LYS A 130 -12.02 9.24 4.18
CA LYS A 130 -13.17 9.34 3.26
C LYS A 130 -13.75 7.98 2.91
N LEU A 131 -12.88 6.99 2.67
CA LEU A 131 -13.31 5.61 2.41
C LEU A 131 -13.93 4.99 3.66
N ALA A 132 -13.36 5.22 4.84
CA ALA A 132 -13.92 4.76 6.11
C ALA A 132 -15.34 5.28 6.32
N ASP A 133 -15.58 6.58 6.08
CA ASP A 133 -16.91 7.18 6.18
C ASP A 133 -17.93 6.58 5.21
N LEU A 134 -17.50 6.25 3.98
CA LEU A 134 -18.36 5.63 2.97
C LEU A 134 -18.70 4.17 3.28
N VAL A 135 -17.81 3.46 3.96
CA VAL A 135 -18.03 2.06 4.34
C VAL A 135 -18.51 1.92 5.78
N ASN A 136 -18.78 3.03 6.46
CA ASN A 136 -19.46 3.05 7.76
C ASN A 136 -20.94 2.67 7.56
N ILE A 137 -21.18 1.37 7.36
CA ILE A 137 -22.51 0.81 7.16
C ILE A 137 -23.18 0.76 8.52
N ASN A 138 -24.03 1.74 8.78
CA ASN A 138 -24.89 1.78 9.96
C ASN A 138 -25.80 0.54 9.96
N ASN A 139 -25.43 -0.41 10.81
CA ASN A 139 -26.15 -1.59 11.30
C ASN A 139 -27.56 -1.79 10.69
N LEU A 140 -27.61 -2.41 9.51
CA LEU A 140 -28.81 -3.03 8.97
C LEU A 140 -28.52 -4.52 8.90
N ASP A 141 -28.88 -5.22 9.98
CA ASP A 141 -29.05 -6.66 10.07
C ASP A 141 -28.31 -7.49 9.01
N ASN A 142 -27.02 -7.70 9.30
CA ASN A 142 -26.15 -8.74 8.77
C ASN A 142 -25.53 -8.48 7.37
N TYR A 143 -24.20 -8.38 7.41
CA TYR A 143 -23.23 -8.48 6.30
C TYR A 143 -23.07 -7.23 5.42
N PHE A 144 -21.80 -6.88 5.14
CA PHE A 144 -21.43 -6.12 3.96
C PHE A 144 -20.94 -7.10 2.88
N ILE A 145 -21.41 -6.92 1.64
CA ILE A 145 -20.93 -7.71 0.50
C ILE A 145 -19.70 -7.00 -0.05
N LEU A 146 -18.51 -7.53 0.25
CA LEU A 146 -17.30 -7.19 -0.49
C LEU A 146 -17.23 -8.11 -1.72
N THR A 147 -17.63 -7.63 -2.90
CA THR A 147 -17.42 -8.40 -4.14
C THR A 147 -15.96 -8.29 -4.55
N ILE A 148 -15.18 -9.34 -4.28
CA ILE A 148 -13.82 -9.48 -4.81
C ILE A 148 -13.93 -9.96 -6.26
N GLY A 149 -14.08 -9.02 -7.19
CA GLY A 149 -13.90 -9.27 -8.63
C GLY A 149 -12.47 -8.96 -9.03
N TYR A 150 -12.04 -9.43 -10.21
CA TYR A 150 -10.90 -8.79 -10.88
C TYR A 150 -11.23 -7.30 -10.97
N ALA A 151 -10.49 -6.47 -10.24
CA ALA A 151 -10.58 -5.04 -10.47
C ALA A 151 -10.24 -4.85 -11.96
N SER A 152 -11.17 -4.27 -12.71
CA SER A 152 -11.01 -4.20 -14.16
C SER A 152 -9.75 -3.38 -14.40
N ASN A 153 -8.80 -3.88 -15.21
CA ASN A 153 -7.57 -3.13 -15.51
C ASN A 153 -7.88 -1.69 -16.00
N LYS A 154 -9.06 -1.51 -16.61
CA LYS A 154 -9.59 -0.21 -17.04
C LYS A 154 -9.80 0.79 -15.90
N ASP A 155 -10.03 0.32 -14.68
CA ASP A 155 -10.22 1.17 -13.50
C ASP A 155 -8.90 1.83 -13.02
N PHE A 156 -7.76 1.36 -13.56
CA PHE A 156 -6.41 1.80 -13.22
C PHE A 156 -5.57 2.25 -14.42
N GLU A 157 -6.08 2.12 -15.65
CA GLU A 157 -5.41 2.60 -16.85
C GLU A 157 -5.08 4.10 -16.69
N LEU A 158 -3.84 4.50 -17.01
CA LEU A 158 -3.48 5.90 -17.18
C LEU A 158 -4.23 6.34 -18.42
N ILE A 159 -5.34 7.03 -18.23
CA ILE A 159 -5.83 7.90 -19.29
C ILE A 159 -4.69 8.90 -19.43
N ASP A 160 -4.03 8.92 -20.58
CA ASP A 160 -3.12 9.99 -20.95
C ASP A 160 -3.97 11.27 -21.04
N GLU A 161 -4.24 11.88 -19.90
CA GLU A 161 -4.81 13.22 -19.85
C GLU A 161 -3.69 14.15 -20.34
N GLU A 162 -3.79 14.53 -21.61
CA GLU A 162 -3.14 15.74 -22.11
C GLU A 162 -3.54 16.87 -21.17
N TYR A 163 -2.62 17.23 -20.27
CA TYR A 163 -2.72 18.45 -19.49
C TYR A 163 -3.02 19.60 -20.46
N PRO A 164 -4.07 20.40 -20.24
CA PRO A 164 -4.28 21.57 -21.07
C PRO A 164 -3.05 22.47 -20.90
N GLU A 165 -2.34 22.73 -22.00
CA GLU A 165 -1.25 23.70 -22.01
C GLU A 165 -1.79 25.01 -21.44
N ILE A 166 -1.16 25.47 -20.35
CA ILE A 166 -1.43 26.78 -19.80
C ILE A 166 -0.87 27.76 -20.85
N ALA A 167 -1.75 28.29 -21.70
CA ALA A 167 -1.42 29.41 -22.55
C ALA A 167 -1.13 30.60 -21.62
N ASN A 168 0.16 30.92 -21.46
CA ASN A 168 0.60 32.15 -20.81
C ASN A 168 0.12 33.33 -21.67
N ASN A 169 -1.07 33.83 -21.38
CA ASN A 169 -1.50 35.15 -21.81
C ASN A 169 -0.87 36.16 -20.86
N GLU A 170 0.39 36.52 -21.12
CA GLU A 170 0.94 37.78 -20.62
C GLU A 170 0.62 38.88 -21.64
N GLU A 171 -0.53 39.52 -21.45
CA GLU A 171 -0.71 40.91 -21.86
C GLU A 171 -0.85 41.74 -20.58
N GLU A 172 0.18 42.49 -20.22
CA GLU A 172 0.04 43.82 -19.61
C GLU A 172 1.33 44.63 -19.80
N ASN A 173 1.26 45.54 -20.79
CA ASN A 173 1.88 46.86 -20.93
C ASN A 173 2.82 47.38 -19.82
N ASP A 174 3.99 47.93 -20.16
CA ASP A 174 4.14 49.36 -20.51
C ASP A 174 5.62 49.79 -20.68
N ASN A 175 5.83 50.71 -21.63
CA ASN A 175 6.90 51.71 -21.75
C ASN A 175 8.35 51.24 -22.02
N GLU A 176 8.81 51.48 -23.25
CA GLU A 176 10.01 52.30 -23.44
C GLU A 176 9.94 53.05 -24.79
N GLN A 177 10.22 54.35 -24.71
CA GLN A 177 10.15 55.35 -25.77
C GLN A 177 11.24 55.12 -26.82
N GLU A 178 10.89 55.20 -28.11
CA GLU A 178 11.82 55.71 -29.12
C GLU A 178 11.17 56.84 -29.94
N ASP A 179 11.87 57.97 -29.92
CA ASP A 179 11.58 59.24 -30.55
C ASP A 179 11.68 59.19 -32.08
N SER A 180 10.74 59.86 -32.76
CA SER A 180 10.84 60.58 -34.06
C SER A 180 11.33 59.78 -35.29
N PHE A 181 10.62 59.76 -36.42
CA PHE A 181 10.39 60.89 -37.32
C PHE A 181 9.16 60.67 -38.23
N GLU A 182 8.41 61.76 -38.46
CA GLU A 182 7.40 61.91 -39.51
C GLU A 182 7.99 61.84 -40.94
N MET A 183 7.26 61.21 -41.88
CA MET A 183 6.61 61.92 -43.00
C MET A 183 5.69 61.00 -43.82
N VAL A 184 4.58 61.58 -44.28
CA VAL A 184 3.38 60.97 -44.88
C VAL A 184 3.49 60.90 -46.44
N PRO A 185 2.43 60.52 -47.19
CA PRO A 185 2.25 59.28 -47.96
C PRO A 185 2.45 59.46 -49.49
N GLU A 186 2.31 58.40 -50.30
CA GLU A 186 1.57 58.53 -51.56
C GLU A 186 1.11 57.19 -52.19
N LYS A 187 0.07 57.31 -53.02
CA LYS A 187 -0.91 56.31 -53.44
C LYS A 187 -0.42 55.35 -54.53
N SER A 188 -1.16 54.25 -54.65
CA SER A 188 -1.22 53.34 -55.79
C SER A 188 -1.35 54.04 -57.16
N GLY A 189 -0.61 53.50 -58.12
CA GLY A 189 -0.75 53.68 -59.56
C GLY A 189 0.10 52.64 -60.28
#